data_AF-A0A7S3GXP0-F1
#
_entry.id   AF-A0A7S3GXP0-F1
#
_cell.length_a   1.000
_cell.length_b   1.000
_cell.length_c   1.000
_cell.angle_alpha   90.00
_cell.angle_beta   90.00
_cell.angle_gamma   90.00
#
_symmetry.space_group_name_H-M   'P 1'
#
loop_
_entity.id
_entity.type
_entity.pdbx_description
1 polymer ?
#
loop_
_entity_poly.entity_id
_entity_poly.type
_entity_poly.pdbx_seq_one_letter_code
_entity_poly.pdbx_strand_id
1 'polypeptide(L)'
;DLFTDHEQTSFAVVSIPTVLAMEETKRLLKDLEDQDVKAGLVIMNRILDAGQAMDGLSSLLSTQQASLDELDAVSKRQGLEVTRIPYMDREVRGIYGLR
;
A
#
# COMPACT_ATOMS: atom_id res chain seq x y z
N ASP A 1 26.70 -3.34 15.29
CA ASP A 1 26.28 -2.74 16.56
C ASP A 1 25.52 -1.42 16.45
N LEU A 2 25.43 -0.73 15.29
CA LEU A 2 24.64 0.51 15.19
C LEU A 2 23.12 0.29 15.30
N PHE A 3 22.58 -0.70 14.57
CA PHE A 3 21.13 -0.97 14.55
C PHE A 3 20.60 -1.66 15.80
N THR A 4 21.50 -2.30 16.56
CA THR A 4 21.21 -2.98 17.83
C THR A 4 21.52 -2.09 19.03
N ASP A 5 22.04 -0.86 18.83
CA ASP A 5 22.16 0.13 19.90
C ASP A 5 20.79 0.77 20.16
N HIS A 6 20.07 0.28 21.17
CA HIS A 6 18.71 0.70 21.49
C HIS A 6 18.61 2.09 22.15
N GLU A 7 19.73 2.63 22.62
CA GLU A 7 19.84 3.97 23.20
C GLU A 7 19.98 5.04 22.10
N GLN A 8 20.69 4.70 21.02
CA GLN A 8 20.94 5.63 19.90
C GLN A 8 20.04 5.38 18.69
N THR A 9 19.50 4.18 18.51
CA THR A 9 18.80 3.77 17.29
C THR A 9 17.43 3.17 17.57
N SER A 10 16.43 3.60 16.80
CA SER A 10 15.11 2.99 16.73
C SER A 10 14.54 3.14 15.32
N PHE A 11 13.81 2.13 14.85
CA PHE A 11 13.14 2.11 13.55
C PHE A 11 11.69 2.58 13.67
N ALA A 12 11.21 3.28 12.65
CA ALA A 12 9.81 3.62 12.45
C ALA A 12 9.28 2.86 11.23
N VAL A 13 8.28 2.00 11.43
CA VAL A 13 7.65 1.22 10.36
C VAL A 13 6.43 1.99 9.86
N VAL A 14 6.42 2.37 8.58
CA VAL A 14 5.29 3.08 7.96
C VAL A 14 4.55 2.12 7.04
N SER A 15 3.23 1.99 7.23
CA SER A 15 2.38 1.06 6.48
C SER A 15 1.02 1.68 6.14
N ILE A 16 0.19 0.96 5.39
CA ILE A 16 -1.20 1.33 5.09
C ILE A 16 -2.15 0.26 5.62
N PRO A 17 -3.40 0.58 6.00
CA PRO A 17 -4.31 -0.35 6.66
C PRO A 17 -4.99 -1.32 5.68
N THR A 18 -4.20 -2.09 4.92
CA THR A 18 -4.70 -3.20 4.08
C THR A 18 -4.27 -4.54 4.66
N VAL A 19 -5.04 -5.60 4.41
CA VAL A 19 -4.74 -6.95 4.95
C VAL A 19 -3.33 -7.40 4.58
N LEU A 20 -2.94 -7.24 3.31
CA LEU A 20 -1.60 -7.61 2.85
C LEU A 20 -0.50 -6.81 3.56
N ALA A 21 -0.65 -5.49 3.64
CA ALA A 21 0.34 -4.62 4.28
C ALA A 21 0.45 -4.90 5.78
N MET A 22 -0.66 -5.26 6.45
CA MET A 22 -0.63 -5.68 7.86
C MET A 22 0.13 -6.99 8.06
N GLU A 23 -0.07 -7.98 7.20
CA GLU A 23 0.68 -9.24 7.28
C GLU A 23 2.18 -9.05 6.99
N GLU A 24 2.52 -8.17 6.05
CA GLU A 24 3.92 -7.80 5.79
C GLU A 24 4.54 -7.02 6.95
N THR A 25 3.79 -6.10 7.55
CA THR A 25 4.24 -5.33 8.72
C THR A 25 4.55 -6.25 9.90
N LYS A 26 3.72 -7.27 10.14
CA LYS A 26 3.97 -8.28 11.19
C LYS A 26 5.25 -9.08 10.93
N ARG A 27 5.47 -9.50 9.67
CA ARG A 27 6.71 -10.21 9.28
C ARG A 27 7.93 -9.34 9.53
N LEU A 28 7.91 -8.09 9.05
CA LEU A 28 9.01 -7.14 9.27
C LEU A 28 9.30 -6.91 10.75
N LEU A 29 8.26 -6.67 11.57
CA LEU A 29 8.45 -6.45 13.00
C LEU A 29 9.07 -7.67 13.68
N LYS A 30 8.65 -8.88 13.30
CA LYS A 30 9.25 -10.12 13.77
C LYS A 30 10.73 -10.22 13.35
N ASP A 31 11.04 -9.93 12.10
CA ASP A 31 12.42 -10.00 11.59
C ASP A 31 13.34 -8.98 12.28
N LEU A 32 12.83 -7.80 12.63
CA LEU A 32 13.57 -6.79 13.40
C LEU A 32 13.81 -7.27 14.85
N GLU A 33 12.78 -7.84 15.49
CA GLU A 33 12.90 -8.42 16.83
C GLU A 33 13.92 -9.57 16.86
N ASP A 34 13.84 -10.51 15.90
CA ASP A 34 14.75 -11.65 15.80
C ASP A 34 16.22 -11.21 15.56
N GLN A 35 16.45 -9.99 15.06
CA GLN A 35 17.77 -9.38 14.83
C GLN A 35 18.21 -8.41 15.95
N ASP A 36 17.46 -8.33 17.06
CA ASP A 36 17.69 -7.39 18.17
C ASP A 36 17.69 -5.91 17.71
N VAL A 37 16.89 -5.59 16.70
CA VAL A 37 16.69 -4.24 16.19
C VAL A 37 15.39 -3.66 16.76
N LYS A 38 15.50 -2.54 17.46
CA LYS A 38 14.35 -1.85 18.08
C LYS A 38 13.46 -1.17 17.04
N ALA A 39 12.20 -1.59 16.94
CA ALA A 39 11.14 -0.88 16.22
C ALA A 39 10.24 -0.12 17.21
N GLY A 40 10.53 1.16 17.45
CA GLY A 40 9.85 1.98 18.47
C GLY A 40 8.57 2.67 18.01
N LEU A 41 8.27 2.67 16.70
CA LEU A 41 7.10 3.34 16.16
C LEU A 41 6.52 2.58 14.96
N VAL A 42 5.20 2.45 14.93
CA VAL A 42 4.45 2.02 13.74
C VAL A 42 3.49 3.14 13.34
N ILE A 43 3.57 3.59 12.09
CA ILE A 43 2.73 4.64 11.51
C ILE A 43 1.80 4.00 10.48
N MET A 44 0.50 4.05 10.75
CA MET A 44 -0.52 3.65 9.78
C MET A 44 -0.96 4.87 8.97
N ASN A 45 -0.45 4.97 7.75
CA ASN A 45 -0.75 6.04 6.81
C ASN A 45 -2.00 5.73 5.98
N ARG A 46 -2.60 6.77 5.37
CA ARG A 46 -3.77 6.68 4.48
C ARG A 46 -4.99 6.05 5.14
N ILE A 47 -5.19 6.32 6.43
CA ILE A 47 -6.44 5.98 7.11
C ILE A 47 -7.54 6.88 6.55
N LEU A 48 -8.64 6.27 6.12
CA LEU A 48 -9.84 7.01 5.73
C LEU A 48 -10.68 7.26 6.98
N ASP A 49 -11.00 8.53 7.24
CA ASP A 49 -12.00 8.91 8.24
C ASP A 49 -13.40 8.76 7.63
N ALA A 50 -14.30 8.10 8.35
CA ALA A 50 -15.69 7.94 7.94
C ALA A 50 -16.38 9.30 7.69
N GLY A 51 -15.97 10.35 8.41
CA GLY A 51 -16.48 11.72 8.21
C GLY A 51 -16.06 12.36 6.88
N GLN A 52 -15.02 11.84 6.21
CA GLN A 52 -14.43 12.40 5.00
C GLN A 52 -14.43 11.41 3.81
N ALA A 53 -15.10 10.27 3.97
CA ALA A 53 -15.03 9.17 3.01
C ALA A 53 -15.49 9.56 1.60
N MET A 54 -16.52 10.42 1.49
CA MET A 54 -17.04 10.87 0.19
C MET A 54 -16.07 11.80 -0.54
N ASP A 55 -15.44 12.73 0.18
CA ASP A 55 -14.46 13.66 -0.40
C ASP A 55 -13.17 12.91 -0.79
N GLY A 56 -12.73 11.98 0.07
CA GLY A 56 -11.59 11.11 -0.20
C GLY A 56 -11.80 10.23 -1.43
N LEU A 57 -12.99 9.64 -1.58
CA LEU A 57 -13.33 8.82 -2.76
C LEU A 57 -13.37 9.67 -4.04
N SER A 58 -13.96 10.87 -3.98
CA SER A 58 -14.04 11.78 -5.12
C SER A 58 -12.64 12.21 -5.59
N SER A 59 -11.75 12.53 -4.65
CA SER A 59 -10.35 12.88 -4.93
C SER A 59 -9.54 11.69 -5.49
N LEU A 60 -9.79 10.48 -4.98
CA LEU A 60 -9.16 9.27 -5.51
C LEU A 60 -9.59 9.00 -6.96
N LEU A 61 -10.88 9.11 -7.26
CA LEU A 61 -11.42 8.93 -8.61
C LEU A 61 -10.88 9.96 -9.60
N SER A 62 -10.81 11.23 -9.21
CA SER A 62 -10.27 12.28 -10.08
C SER A 62 -8.78 12.07 -10.37
N THR A 63 -8.00 11.67 -9.35
CA THR A 63 -6.59 11.32 -9.51
C THR A 63 -6.41 10.13 -10.43
N GLN A 64 -7.20 9.07 -10.25
CA GLN A 64 -7.16 7.87 -11.10
C GLN A 64 -7.47 8.22 -12.56
N GLN A 65 -8.50 9.04 -12.80
CA GLN A 65 -8.85 9.47 -14.15
C GLN A 65 -7.72 10.25 -14.83
N ALA A 66 -7.11 11.21 -14.12
CA ALA A 66 -5.99 11.98 -14.65
C ALA A 66 -4.79 11.10 -15.04
N SER A 67 -4.46 10.10 -14.21
CA SER A 67 -3.39 9.14 -14.53
C SER A 67 -3.74 8.22 -15.72
N LEU A 68 -5.01 7.83 -15.85
CA LEU A 68 -5.46 7.04 -17.00
C LEU A 68 -5.40 7.84 -18.31
N ASP A 69 -5.74 9.13 -18.27
CA ASP A 69 -5.67 10.01 -19.44
C ASP A 69 -4.21 10.19 -19.90
N GLU A 70 -3.27 10.34 -18.96
CA GLU A 70 -1.84 10.39 -19.25
C GLU A 70 -1.34 9.08 -19.86
N LEU A 71 -1.72 7.94 -19.28
CA LEU A 71 -1.37 6.61 -19.79
C LEU A 71 -1.90 6.42 -21.22
N ASP A 72 -3.14 6.81 -21.51
CA ASP A 72 -3.73 6.68 -22.85
C ASP A 72 -2.95 7.48 -23.91
N ALA A 73 -2.47 8.67 -23.55
CA ALA A 73 -1.63 9.48 -24.45
C ALA A 73 -0.29 8.79 -24.74
N VAL A 74 0.34 8.19 -23.72
CA VAL A 74 1.61 7.45 -23.88
C VAL A 74 1.41 6.18 -24.70
N SER A 75 0.39 5.38 -24.37
CA SER A 75 0.11 4.10 -25.02
C SER A 75 -0.21 4.27 -26.51
N LYS A 76 -0.96 5.31 -26.89
CA LYS A 76 -1.22 5.63 -28.31
C LYS A 76 0.05 5.98 -29.07
N ARG A 77 0.94 6.78 -28.48
CA ARG A 77 2.23 7.15 -29.11
C ARG A 77 3.16 5.96 -29.30
N GLN A 78 3.10 4.98 -28.39
CA GLN A 78 3.99 3.82 -28.39
C GLN A 78 3.38 2.55 -29.01
N GLY A 79 2.09 2.59 -29.39
CA GLY A 79 1.38 1.43 -29.93
C GLY A 79 1.17 0.31 -28.90
N LEU A 80 1.02 0.66 -27.62
CA LEU A 80 0.85 -0.30 -26.53
C LEU A 80 -0.63 -0.65 -26.34
N GLU A 81 -0.92 -1.93 -26.10
CA GLU A 81 -2.22 -2.39 -25.65
C GLU A 81 -2.36 -2.20 -24.13
N VAL A 82 -3.50 -1.67 -23.69
CA VAL A 82 -3.79 -1.45 -22.27
C VAL A 82 -5.06 -2.20 -21.90
N THR A 83 -4.93 -3.14 -20.95
CA THR A 83 -6.08 -3.82 -20.32
C THR A 83 -6.40 -3.15 -19.00
N ARG A 84 -7.65 -2.72 -18.81
CA ARG A 84 -8.13 -2.12 -17.55
C ARG A 84 -8.84 -3.20 -16.74
N ILE A 85 -8.40 -3.41 -15.51
CA ILE A 85 -9.02 -4.34 -14.56
C ILE A 85 -9.77 -3.50 -13.52
N PRO A 86 -11.07 -3.75 -13.26
CA PRO A 86 -11.82 -2.99 -12.27
C PRO A 86 -11.30 -3.27 -10.86
N TYR A 87 -11.59 -2.35 -9.93
CA TYR A 87 -11.27 -2.55 -8.53
C TYR A 87 -11.99 -3.78 -7.99
N MET A 88 -11.22 -4.67 -7.37
CA MET A 88 -11.75 -5.84 -6.65
C MET A 88 -11.79 -5.48 -5.17
N ASP A 89 -12.98 -5.51 -4.58
CA ASP A 89 -13.19 -5.21 -3.15
C ASP A 89 -12.64 -6.31 -2.23
N ARG A 90 -12.18 -7.42 -2.80
CA ARG A 90 -11.64 -8.58 -2.11
C ARG A 90 -10.44 -9.15 -2.86
N GLU A 91 -9.58 -9.82 -2.11
CA GLU A 91 -8.49 -10.58 -2.69
C GLU A 91 -9.05 -11.77 -3.49
N VAL A 92 -8.61 -11.88 -4.74
CA VAL A 92 -8.98 -12.99 -5.62
C VAL A 92 -8.29 -14.27 -5.12
N ARG A 93 -9.05 -15.18 -4.49
CA ARG A 93 -8.53 -16.42 -3.93
C ARG A 93 -9.16 -17.66 -4.56
N GLY A 94 -8.32 -18.66 -4.81
CA GLY A 94 -8.73 -19.96 -5.32
C GLY A 94 -9.28 -19.93 -6.75
N ILE A 95 -9.67 -21.11 -7.25
CA ILE A 95 -10.11 -21.29 -8.64
C ILE A 95 -11.42 -20.55 -8.98
N TYR A 96 -12.25 -20.26 -7.98
CA TYR A 96 -13.52 -19.57 -8.18
C TYR A 96 -13.35 -18.06 -8.31
N GLY A 97 -12.36 -17.48 -7.66
CA GLY A 97 -12.05 -16.06 -7.83
C GLY A 97 -11.37 -15.76 -9.19
N LEU A 98 -10.72 -16.76 -9.78
CA LEU A 98 -10.02 -16.65 -11.07
C LEU A 98 -10.94 -16.82 -12.30
N ARG A 99 -12.19 -17.24 -12.09
CA ARG A 99 -13.20 -17.40 -13.15
C ARG A 99 -13.99 -16.12 -13.31
#